data_AF-A0A345PHR4-F1
#
_entry.id   AF-A0A345PHR4-F1
#
_cell.length_a   1.000
_cell.length_b   1.000
_cell.length_c   1.000
_cell.angle_alpha   90.00
_cell.angle_beta   90.00
_cell.angle_gamma   90.00
#
_symmetry.space_group_name_H-M   'P 1'
#
loop_
_entity.id
_entity.type
_entity.pdbx_description
1 polymer ?
#
loop_
_entity_poly.entity_id
_entity_poly.type
_entity_poly.pdbx_seq_one_letter_code
_entity_poly.pdbx_strand_id
1 'polypeptide(L)'
;MKCKNCGHNVKKDGQFCPECGANLELQHGKKKSSKRIMILFSSIITLIILAVIIVFFLGKDRFSPEQVVSAFETAVNDHDANELVDLLHSSTESLEITEENTKILIDYLLDNPDAFGNLKSRLNDQVEFINSTANQINGTAYQDETYATINVMQDGKQWLFFDDYKLVVIPGYIQLYLDEENKYTTLYINDKEVEATEENTSFGPYMPGAYTVKAVFNNTYVTLEEEETLSLFAMGQEAVGHSFEMPIAETTVYSVVSDAQLYINGEESDITLDEGKQVIGTFPNDESVTLQIDKEYPWGHVKSEEKVITDDNHLNFDKLIVFNDEEQDKIMERLNEMIASYHVALTEKDASKLDKNVTDNLKTAFTENLAKVEREEPEYSGKLIKATYDFARISNPIYDEKSDQYSVTLEAHYVFHEPNGNIGWLFRDTERDNYTRSRMMTLVYDEVAKEWLLDGYENEYFIVVDSDAKEYDIQ
;
A
#
# COMPACT_ATOMS: atom_id res chain seq x y z
N MET A 1 -55.38 -19.22 86.97
CA MET A 1 -53.98 -18.89 87.34
C MET A 1 -53.59 -19.73 88.56
N LYS A 2 -52.33 -20.10 88.74
CA LYS A 2 -51.88 -20.78 89.97
C LYS A 2 -51.53 -19.73 91.04
N CYS A 3 -51.98 -19.94 92.28
CA CYS A 3 -51.55 -19.12 93.41
C CYS A 3 -50.04 -19.31 93.62
N LYS A 4 -49.23 -18.24 93.63
CA LYS A 4 -47.77 -18.38 93.86
C LYS A 4 -47.41 -18.77 95.31
N ASN A 5 -48.37 -18.71 96.25
CA ASN A 5 -48.12 -19.07 97.64
C ASN A 5 -48.34 -20.57 97.91
N CYS A 6 -49.45 -21.15 97.42
CA CYS A 6 -49.80 -22.56 97.68
C CYS A 6 -49.93 -23.44 96.42
N GLY A 7 -49.79 -22.86 95.22
CA GLY A 7 -49.85 -23.61 93.96
C GLY A 7 -51.25 -23.99 93.45
N HIS A 8 -52.31 -23.70 94.22
CA HIS A 8 -53.69 -24.03 93.84
C HIS A 8 -54.17 -23.27 92.59
N ASN A 9 -54.95 -23.95 91.73
CA ASN A 9 -55.52 -23.36 90.52
C ASN A 9 -56.74 -22.51 90.84
N VAL A 10 -56.64 -21.19 90.67
CA VAL A 10 -57.72 -20.22 90.93
C VAL A 10 -58.32 -19.69 89.62
N LYS A 11 -59.63 -19.47 89.61
CA LYS A 11 -60.35 -18.75 88.53
C LYS A 11 -59.86 -17.30 88.46
N LYS A 12 -59.84 -16.70 87.26
CA LYS A 12 -59.08 -15.47 86.95
C LYS A 12 -59.48 -14.21 87.75
N ASP A 13 -60.63 -14.22 88.43
CA ASP A 13 -61.26 -12.99 88.94
C ASP A 13 -61.47 -13.01 90.46
N GLY A 14 -60.84 -13.95 91.19
CA GLY A 14 -60.91 -14.00 92.65
C GLY A 14 -59.89 -13.07 93.32
N GLN A 15 -60.34 -12.20 94.24
CA GLN A 15 -59.47 -11.31 95.01
C GLN A 15 -58.58 -12.04 96.03
N PHE A 16 -59.02 -13.20 96.52
CA PHE A 16 -58.30 -14.03 97.48
C PHE A 16 -58.27 -15.49 97.05
N CYS A 17 -57.21 -16.21 97.41
CA CYS A 17 -57.09 -17.64 97.18
C CYS A 17 -58.05 -18.39 98.12
N PRO A 18 -58.99 -19.21 97.61
CA PRO A 18 -59.98 -19.89 98.44
C PRO A 18 -59.37 -20.94 99.39
N GLU A 19 -58.16 -21.42 99.09
CA GLU A 19 -57.49 -22.44 99.90
C GLU A 19 -56.61 -21.84 101.01
N CYS A 20 -55.78 -20.84 100.68
CA CYS A 20 -54.79 -20.32 101.64
C CYS A 20 -55.06 -18.88 102.11
N GLY A 21 -56.16 -18.25 101.67
CA GLY A 21 -56.52 -16.89 102.03
C GLY A 21 -55.60 -15.79 101.47
N ALA A 22 -54.61 -16.14 100.65
CA ALA A 22 -53.66 -15.17 100.09
C ALA A 22 -54.34 -14.20 99.11
N ASN A 23 -54.11 -12.89 99.28
CA ASN A 23 -54.61 -11.86 98.36
C ASN A 23 -53.93 -11.98 96.98
N LEU A 24 -54.75 -12.14 95.93
CA LEU A 24 -54.32 -12.36 94.55
C LEU A 24 -54.18 -11.05 93.74
N GLU A 25 -54.78 -9.93 94.18
CA GLU A 25 -54.63 -8.62 93.52
C GLU A 25 -53.18 -8.11 93.60
N LEU A 26 -52.47 -8.42 94.69
CA LEU A 26 -51.06 -8.03 94.86
C LEU A 26 -50.08 -8.82 93.98
N GLN A 27 -50.54 -9.80 93.19
CA GLN A 27 -49.68 -10.60 92.30
C GLN A 27 -49.70 -10.16 90.83
N HIS A 28 -50.51 -9.16 90.47
CA HIS A 28 -50.40 -8.45 89.19
C HIS A 28 -49.29 -7.39 89.24
N GLY A 29 -48.04 -7.87 89.24
CA GLY A 29 -46.88 -6.99 89.02
C GLY A 29 -46.98 -6.35 87.64
N LYS A 30 -47.10 -5.00 87.59
CA LYS A 30 -46.89 -4.20 86.38
C LYS A 30 -45.63 -4.70 85.68
N LYS A 31 -45.74 -5.09 84.41
CA LYS A 31 -44.60 -5.38 83.53
C LYS A 31 -43.76 -4.09 83.45
N LYS A 32 -42.71 -4.02 84.28
CA LYS A 32 -41.80 -2.89 84.34
C LYS A 32 -41.00 -2.93 83.03
N SER A 33 -41.43 -2.18 82.01
CA SER A 33 -40.58 -1.98 80.84
C SER A 33 -39.29 -1.36 81.35
N SER A 34 -38.17 -2.01 81.07
CA SER A 34 -36.87 -1.56 81.50
C SER A 34 -36.53 -0.30 80.71
N LYS A 35 -36.92 0.86 81.23
CA LYS A 35 -36.55 2.18 80.68
C LYS A 35 -35.04 2.28 80.43
N ARG A 36 -34.19 1.53 81.17
CA ARG A 36 -32.75 1.43 80.92
C ARG A 36 -32.36 0.70 79.62
N ILE A 37 -33.07 -0.35 79.22
CA ILE A 37 -32.80 -1.06 77.95
C ILE A 37 -33.35 -0.24 76.77
N MET A 38 -34.50 0.42 76.94
CA MET A 38 -35.07 1.29 75.90
C MET A 38 -34.21 2.54 75.63
N ILE A 39 -33.54 3.09 76.66
CA ILE A 39 -32.59 4.21 76.51
C ILE A 39 -31.27 3.74 75.87
N LEU A 40 -30.78 2.53 76.18
CA LEU A 40 -29.58 1.95 75.53
C LEU A 40 -29.82 1.62 74.06
N PHE A 41 -30.96 1.02 73.71
CA PHE A 41 -31.33 0.81 72.30
C PHE A 41 -31.58 2.14 71.57
N SER A 42 -32.20 3.12 72.23
CA SER A 42 -32.37 4.47 71.70
C SER A 42 -31.03 5.14 71.42
N SER A 43 -30.06 5.10 72.33
CA SER A 43 -28.76 5.77 72.11
C SER A 43 -27.95 5.07 71.00
N ILE A 44 -28.01 3.74 70.92
CA ILE A 44 -27.37 2.97 69.84
C ILE A 44 -28.02 3.30 68.49
N ILE A 45 -29.35 3.36 68.42
CA ILE A 45 -30.07 3.73 67.18
C ILE A 45 -29.74 5.16 66.78
N THR A 46 -29.70 6.12 67.71
CA THR A 46 -29.34 7.51 67.39
C THR A 46 -27.89 7.60 66.90
N LEU A 47 -26.97 6.82 67.44
CA LEU A 47 -25.55 6.80 67.04
C LEU A 47 -25.38 6.13 65.66
N ILE A 48 -26.15 5.08 65.36
CA ILE A 48 -26.22 4.47 64.01
C ILE A 48 -26.81 5.46 63.02
N ILE A 49 -27.90 6.15 63.36
CA ILE A 49 -28.50 7.18 62.50
C ILE A 49 -27.50 8.31 62.25
N LEU A 50 -26.78 8.76 63.28
CA LEU A 50 -25.76 9.79 63.13
C LEU A 50 -24.61 9.32 62.22
N ALA A 51 -24.17 8.06 62.36
CA ALA A 51 -23.16 7.46 61.49
C ALA A 51 -23.67 7.32 60.04
N VAL A 52 -24.92 6.90 59.83
CA VAL A 52 -25.55 6.85 58.50
C VAL A 52 -25.66 8.25 57.91
N ILE A 53 -26.00 9.28 58.69
CA ILE A 53 -26.05 10.67 58.24
C ILE A 53 -24.65 11.16 57.85
N ILE A 54 -23.62 10.87 58.65
CA ILE A 54 -22.23 11.24 58.33
C ILE A 54 -21.76 10.52 57.05
N VAL A 55 -21.99 9.22 56.93
CA VAL A 55 -21.68 8.45 55.72
C VAL A 55 -22.49 8.94 54.53
N PHE A 56 -23.74 9.34 54.72
CA PHE A 56 -24.59 9.94 53.69
C PHE A 56 -24.00 11.27 53.18
N PHE A 57 -23.61 12.17 54.09
CA PHE A 57 -23.02 13.45 53.72
C PHE A 57 -21.60 13.33 53.15
N LEU A 58 -20.82 12.32 53.54
CA LEU A 58 -19.51 12.04 52.95
C LEU A 58 -19.61 11.32 51.60
N GLY A 59 -20.61 10.45 51.43
CA GLY A 59 -20.82 9.70 50.19
C GLY A 59 -21.48 10.55 49.10
N LYS A 60 -22.33 11.53 49.43
CA LYS A 60 -23.02 12.36 48.42
C LYS A 60 -22.05 13.06 47.46
N ASP A 61 -20.88 13.47 47.97
CA ASP A 61 -19.86 14.18 47.19
C ASP A 61 -18.94 13.22 46.43
N ARG A 62 -18.89 11.95 46.86
CA ARG A 62 -18.09 10.90 46.20
C ARG A 62 -18.85 10.25 45.04
N PHE A 63 -20.17 10.15 45.14
CA PHE A 63 -21.04 9.56 44.12
C PHE A 63 -21.75 10.64 43.29
N SER A 64 -21.10 11.77 43.05
CA SER A 64 -21.65 12.88 42.26
C SER A 64 -21.21 12.77 40.79
N PRO A 65 -22.02 13.26 39.84
CA PRO A 65 -21.66 13.24 38.42
C PRO A 65 -20.40 14.06 38.11
N GLU A 66 -20.11 15.13 38.87
CA GLU A 66 -18.87 15.91 38.76
C GLU A 66 -17.63 15.09 39.10
N GLN A 67 -17.74 14.20 40.10
CA GLN A 67 -16.64 13.35 40.53
C GLN A 67 -16.25 12.38 39.42
N VAL A 68 -17.23 11.79 38.73
CA VAL A 68 -16.99 10.87 37.61
C VAL A 68 -16.29 11.58 36.44
N VAL A 69 -16.74 12.79 36.08
CA VAL A 69 -16.07 13.59 35.03
C VAL A 69 -14.66 14.01 35.45
N SER A 70 -14.47 14.44 36.70
CA SER A 70 -13.14 14.80 37.22
C SER A 70 -12.17 13.61 37.27
N ALA A 71 -12.67 12.41 37.60
CA ALA A 71 -11.88 11.19 37.61
C ALA A 71 -11.46 10.80 36.18
N PHE A 72 -12.37 10.92 35.21
CA PHE A 72 -12.05 10.76 33.80
C PHE A 72 -10.97 11.73 33.32
N GLU A 73 -11.12 13.02 33.63
CA GLU A 73 -10.12 14.03 33.27
C GLU A 73 -8.75 13.71 33.88
N THR A 74 -8.72 13.25 35.13
CA THR A 74 -7.49 12.88 35.82
C THR A 74 -6.85 11.67 35.17
N ALA A 75 -7.60 10.59 34.95
CA ALA A 75 -7.11 9.36 34.34
C ALA A 75 -6.57 9.58 32.92
N VAL A 76 -7.23 10.41 32.10
CA VAL A 76 -6.72 10.79 30.77
C VAL A 76 -5.41 11.56 30.87
N ASN A 77 -5.31 12.59 31.72
CA ASN A 77 -4.09 13.39 31.87
C ASN A 77 -2.92 12.58 32.46
N ASP A 78 -3.21 11.66 33.39
CA ASP A 78 -2.23 10.81 34.04
C ASP A 78 -1.86 9.56 33.21
N HIS A 79 -2.49 9.39 32.03
CA HIS A 79 -2.33 8.24 31.15
C HIS A 79 -2.70 6.91 31.82
N ASP A 80 -3.63 6.94 32.79
CA ASP A 80 -4.04 5.79 33.57
C ASP A 80 -5.21 5.06 32.90
N ALA A 81 -4.87 4.21 31.93
CA ALA A 81 -5.85 3.38 31.22
C ALA A 81 -6.59 2.42 32.18
N ASN A 82 -5.94 1.94 33.24
CA ASN A 82 -6.55 1.00 34.18
C ASN A 82 -7.64 1.67 35.02
N GLU A 83 -7.36 2.85 35.56
CA GLU A 83 -8.37 3.65 36.27
C GLU A 83 -9.52 4.02 35.33
N LEU A 84 -9.23 4.35 34.08
CA LEU A 84 -10.26 4.71 33.12
C LEU A 84 -11.15 3.52 32.71
N VAL A 85 -10.62 2.30 32.58
CA VAL A 85 -11.41 1.09 32.32
C VAL A 85 -12.52 0.90 33.35
N ASP A 86 -12.23 1.15 34.63
CA ASP A 86 -13.20 1.01 35.73
C ASP A 86 -14.32 2.06 35.71
N LEU A 87 -14.11 3.20 35.03
CA LEU A 87 -15.07 4.30 34.91
C LEU A 87 -15.96 4.18 33.68
N LEU A 88 -15.47 3.51 32.64
CA LEU A 88 -16.14 3.40 31.35
C LEU A 88 -17.09 2.20 31.31
N HIS A 89 -18.23 2.41 30.66
CA HIS A 89 -19.22 1.39 30.36
C HIS A 89 -19.58 1.47 28.88
N SER A 90 -19.67 0.34 28.19
CA SER A 90 -20.08 0.35 26.79
C SER A 90 -21.60 0.55 26.66
N SER A 91 -22.04 1.28 25.64
CA SER A 91 -23.45 1.36 25.25
C SER A 91 -23.96 0.07 24.58
N THR A 92 -23.05 -0.82 24.17
CA THR A 92 -23.34 -2.11 23.52
C THR A 92 -22.56 -3.26 24.16
N GLU A 93 -23.18 -4.43 24.27
CA GLU A 93 -22.53 -5.63 24.79
C GLU A 93 -21.40 -6.15 23.88
N SER A 94 -21.35 -5.72 22.61
CA SER A 94 -20.34 -6.16 21.63
C SER A 94 -18.98 -5.46 21.76
N LEU A 95 -18.90 -4.34 22.50
CA LEU A 95 -17.62 -3.69 22.80
C LEU A 95 -17.21 -4.01 24.23
N GLU A 96 -16.18 -4.83 24.38
CA GLU A 96 -15.50 -5.04 25.66
C GLU A 96 -14.50 -3.90 25.89
N ILE A 97 -14.61 -3.21 27.03
CA ILE A 97 -13.67 -2.16 27.42
C ILE A 97 -12.44 -2.82 28.03
N THR A 98 -11.27 -2.54 27.46
CA THR A 98 -9.99 -3.13 27.83
C THR A 98 -8.94 -2.04 28.00
N GLU A 99 -7.82 -2.35 28.67
CA GLU A 99 -6.70 -1.42 28.79
C GLU A 99 -6.16 -1.00 27.41
N GLU A 100 -6.09 -1.94 26.45
CA GLU A 100 -5.61 -1.70 25.08
C GLU A 100 -6.48 -0.67 24.33
N ASN A 101 -7.80 -0.86 24.29
CA ASN A 101 -8.66 0.08 23.58
C ASN A 101 -8.88 1.39 24.34
N THR A 102 -8.82 1.38 25.67
CA THR A 102 -8.86 2.60 26.49
C THR A 102 -7.62 3.47 26.25
N LYS A 103 -6.47 2.84 26.01
CA LYS A 103 -5.26 3.56 25.62
C LYS A 103 -5.44 4.31 24.28
N ILE A 104 -6.13 3.73 23.30
CA ILE A 104 -6.44 4.41 22.02
C ILE A 104 -7.21 5.72 22.26
N LEU A 105 -8.20 5.68 23.15
CA LEU A 105 -8.98 6.86 23.53
C LEU A 105 -8.11 7.92 24.24
N ILE A 106 -7.29 7.51 25.21
CA ILE A 106 -6.41 8.42 25.95
C ILE A 106 -5.44 9.11 24.99
N ASP A 107 -4.72 8.31 24.18
CA ASP A 107 -3.73 8.81 23.23
C ASP A 107 -4.40 9.81 22.26
N TYR A 108 -5.58 9.48 21.72
CA TYR A 108 -6.33 10.38 20.84
C TYR A 108 -6.70 11.72 21.52
N LEU A 109 -7.22 11.68 22.75
CA LEU A 109 -7.63 12.89 23.47
C LEU A 109 -6.44 13.80 23.80
N LEU A 110 -5.29 13.20 24.14
CA LEU A 110 -4.07 13.94 24.43
C LEU A 110 -3.46 14.54 23.16
N ASP A 111 -3.49 13.82 22.04
CA ASP A 111 -3.02 14.30 20.74
C ASP A 111 -3.99 15.32 20.10
N ASN A 112 -5.25 15.37 20.55
CA ASN A 112 -6.28 16.30 20.08
C ASN A 112 -6.87 17.16 21.23
N PRO A 113 -6.12 18.15 21.76
CA PRO A 113 -6.56 18.97 22.90
C PRO A 113 -7.91 19.67 22.71
N ASP A 114 -8.25 20.07 21.49
CA ASP A 114 -9.54 20.69 21.18
C ASP A 114 -10.68 19.68 21.30
N ALA A 115 -10.49 18.44 20.81
CA ALA A 115 -11.46 17.37 20.95
C ALA A 115 -11.67 17.01 22.43
N PHE A 116 -10.59 16.94 23.21
CA PHE A 116 -10.67 16.72 24.66
C PHE A 116 -11.34 17.88 25.38
N GLY A 117 -11.02 19.13 25.02
CA GLY A 117 -11.69 20.32 25.56
C GLY A 117 -13.19 20.32 25.29
N ASN A 118 -13.60 20.02 24.06
CA ASN A 118 -15.01 19.93 23.68
C ASN A 118 -15.75 18.78 24.38
N LEU A 119 -15.10 17.61 24.52
CA LEU A 119 -15.66 16.50 25.29
C LEU A 119 -15.89 16.92 26.75
N LYS A 120 -14.90 17.54 27.40
CA LYS A 120 -15.04 18.03 28.78
C LYS A 120 -16.17 19.03 28.92
N SER A 121 -16.29 19.99 27.99
CA SER A 121 -17.41 20.94 28.01
C SER A 121 -18.74 20.22 27.95
N ARG A 122 -18.91 19.28 27.02
CA ARG A 122 -20.16 18.53 26.86
C ARG A 122 -20.47 17.64 28.05
N LEU A 123 -19.47 16.97 28.64
CA LEU A 123 -19.67 16.19 29.86
C LEU A 123 -20.13 17.10 31.01
N ASN A 124 -19.51 18.28 31.19
CA ASN A 124 -19.94 19.25 32.19
C ASN A 124 -21.36 19.78 31.94
N ASP A 125 -21.74 20.03 30.68
CA ASP A 125 -23.11 20.43 30.32
C ASP A 125 -24.12 19.32 30.66
N GLN A 126 -23.76 18.05 30.45
CA GLN A 126 -24.58 16.90 30.86
C GLN A 126 -24.71 16.83 32.39
N VAL A 127 -23.63 17.10 33.13
CA VAL A 127 -23.67 17.17 34.59
C VAL A 127 -24.59 18.31 35.07
N GLU A 128 -24.50 19.50 34.48
CA GLU A 128 -25.38 20.63 34.82
C GLU A 128 -26.86 20.27 34.54
N PHE A 129 -27.12 19.64 33.40
CA PHE A 129 -28.46 19.17 33.04
C PHE A 129 -29.01 18.16 34.05
N ILE A 130 -28.23 17.13 34.42
CA ILE A 130 -28.58 16.13 35.42
C ILE A 130 -28.92 16.80 36.77
N ASN A 131 -28.08 17.73 37.22
CA ASN A 131 -28.30 18.46 38.48
C ASN A 131 -29.56 19.33 38.45
N SER A 132 -29.87 19.95 37.30
CA SER A 132 -31.06 20.78 37.13
C SER A 132 -32.36 19.97 37.08
N THR A 133 -32.29 18.71 36.66
CA THR A 133 -33.44 17.81 36.44
C THR A 133 -33.61 16.73 37.51
N ALA A 134 -32.72 16.63 38.49
CA ALA A 134 -32.67 15.60 39.55
C ALA A 134 -34.00 15.36 40.34
N ASN A 135 -34.98 16.27 40.26
CA ASN A 135 -36.31 16.11 40.88
C ASN A 135 -37.42 15.66 39.91
N GLN A 136 -37.12 15.45 38.62
CA GLN A 136 -38.06 15.05 37.57
C GLN A 136 -37.44 13.90 36.75
N ILE A 137 -37.90 12.67 37.02
CA ILE A 137 -37.81 11.45 36.20
C ILE A 137 -36.57 11.33 35.29
N ASN A 138 -35.61 10.47 35.67
CA ASN A 138 -34.60 9.79 34.82
C ASN A 138 -34.24 10.54 33.52
N GLY A 139 -33.75 11.77 33.63
CA GLY A 139 -33.32 12.55 32.49
C GLY A 139 -32.01 11.98 31.97
N THR A 140 -32.07 11.13 30.96
CA THR A 140 -30.89 10.80 30.16
C THR A 140 -30.41 12.11 29.51
N ALA A 141 -29.21 12.57 29.83
CA ALA A 141 -28.54 13.66 29.12
C ALA A 141 -28.02 13.19 27.74
N TYR A 142 -28.72 12.23 27.12
CA TYR A 142 -28.40 11.69 25.80
C TYR A 142 -28.75 12.77 24.77
N GLN A 143 -27.72 13.36 24.16
CA GLN A 143 -27.91 14.05 22.88
C GLN A 143 -27.78 13.01 21.78
N ASP A 144 -28.89 12.76 21.10
CA ASP A 144 -29.26 11.47 20.48
C ASP A 144 -28.62 11.22 19.08
N GLU A 145 -27.56 11.93 18.69
CA GLU A 145 -27.06 11.87 17.30
C GLU A 145 -25.53 11.90 17.16
N THR A 146 -24.76 11.73 18.25
CA THR A 146 -23.29 11.68 18.18
C THR A 146 -22.77 10.28 18.47
N TYR A 147 -21.94 9.76 17.55
CA TYR A 147 -21.26 8.46 17.65
C TYR A 147 -19.78 8.63 17.97
N ALA A 148 -19.10 7.52 18.28
CA ALA A 148 -17.72 7.50 18.74
C ALA A 148 -17.46 8.57 19.82
N THR A 149 -18.15 8.45 20.94
CA THR A 149 -18.19 9.49 21.97
C THR A 149 -18.43 8.92 23.36
N ILE A 150 -18.33 9.75 24.39
CA ILE A 150 -18.60 9.40 25.78
C ILE A 150 -19.67 10.34 26.33
N ASN A 151 -20.63 9.78 27.07
CA ASN A 151 -21.71 10.50 27.75
C ASN A 151 -21.78 10.11 29.23
N VAL A 152 -22.29 11.00 30.08
CA VAL A 152 -22.63 10.69 31.46
C VAL A 152 -24.02 10.07 31.52
N MET A 153 -24.13 8.91 32.17
CA MET A 153 -25.41 8.25 32.42
C MET A 153 -25.57 7.95 33.91
N GLN A 154 -26.77 8.21 34.43
CA GLN A 154 -27.20 7.75 35.75
C GLN A 154 -27.76 6.32 35.62
N ASP A 155 -27.12 5.35 36.26
CA ASP A 155 -27.45 3.93 36.14
C ASP A 155 -27.65 3.26 37.50
N GLY A 156 -28.85 3.40 38.04
CA GLY A 156 -29.23 2.71 39.28
C GLY A 156 -28.85 3.48 40.55
N LYS A 157 -28.55 2.73 41.61
CA LYS A 157 -28.28 3.28 42.95
C LYS A 157 -27.11 2.56 43.61
N GLN A 158 -26.10 3.32 44.05
CA GLN A 158 -25.08 2.83 44.98
C GLN A 158 -25.58 2.89 46.42
N TRP A 159 -25.32 1.81 47.14
CA TRP A 159 -25.66 1.65 48.57
C TRP A 159 -27.15 1.84 48.93
N LEU A 160 -28.07 1.73 47.97
CA LEU A 160 -29.52 2.02 48.08
C LEU A 160 -29.94 3.50 48.19
N PHE A 161 -29.01 4.44 48.30
CA PHE A 161 -29.36 5.86 48.52
C PHE A 161 -28.65 6.84 47.59
N PHE A 162 -27.47 6.51 47.07
CA PHE A 162 -26.76 7.37 46.13
C PHE A 162 -27.08 6.98 44.71
N ASP A 163 -27.17 7.98 43.85
CA ASP A 163 -27.20 7.75 42.41
C ASP A 163 -25.85 7.23 41.95
N ASP A 164 -25.88 6.26 41.04
CA ASP A 164 -24.67 5.74 40.41
C ASP A 164 -24.51 6.42 39.05
N TYR A 165 -23.35 7.01 38.81
CA TYR A 165 -23.06 7.71 37.55
C TYR A 165 -21.89 7.01 36.87
N LYS A 166 -22.03 6.81 35.56
CA LYS A 166 -21.08 6.09 34.72
C LYS A 166 -20.81 6.86 33.45
N LEU A 167 -19.65 6.62 32.85
CA LEU A 167 -19.31 7.15 31.53
C LEU A 167 -19.62 6.10 30.48
N VAL A 168 -20.65 6.36 29.69
CA VAL A 168 -21.09 5.46 28.63
C VAL A 168 -20.36 5.80 27.34
N VAL A 169 -19.56 4.85 26.86
CA VAL A 169 -18.90 4.88 25.56
C VAL A 169 -19.90 4.47 24.50
N ILE A 170 -20.14 5.37 23.55
CA ILE A 170 -20.80 5.09 22.29
C ILE A 170 -19.71 4.77 21.26
N PRO A 171 -19.63 3.55 20.72
CA PRO A 171 -18.59 3.20 19.76
C PRO A 171 -18.76 3.90 18.42
N GLY A 172 -17.70 3.82 17.61
CA GLY A 172 -17.74 4.08 16.18
C GLY A 172 -17.46 2.80 15.38
N TYR A 173 -17.74 2.85 14.09
CA TYR A 173 -17.42 1.78 13.14
C TYR A 173 -16.61 2.34 11.98
N ILE A 174 -15.87 1.47 11.30
CA ILE A 174 -15.14 1.79 10.08
C ILE A 174 -15.80 1.01 8.94
N GLN A 175 -16.15 1.67 7.86
CA GLN A 175 -16.63 1.02 6.65
C GLN A 175 -15.56 1.16 5.57
N LEU A 176 -14.97 0.05 5.15
CA LEU A 176 -13.99 0.04 4.07
C LEU A 176 -14.65 -0.39 2.77
N TYR A 177 -14.34 0.31 1.70
CA TYR A 177 -14.82 0.04 0.35
C TYR A 177 -13.72 -0.59 -0.50
N LEU A 178 -14.06 -1.68 -1.19
CA LEU A 178 -13.20 -2.34 -2.17
C LEU A 178 -13.97 -2.49 -3.47
N ASP A 179 -13.47 -1.89 -4.55
CA ASP A 179 -13.97 -2.14 -5.90
C ASP A 179 -13.70 -3.61 -6.32
N GLU A 180 -14.51 -4.15 -7.24
CA GLU A 180 -14.37 -5.54 -7.75
C GLU A 180 -12.98 -5.80 -8.37
N GLU A 181 -12.33 -4.75 -8.87
CA GLU A 181 -10.98 -4.81 -9.46
C GLU A 181 -9.88 -5.05 -8.40
N ASN A 182 -10.18 -4.86 -7.10
CA ASN A 182 -9.25 -4.98 -5.97
C ASN A 182 -9.25 -6.36 -5.28
N LYS A 183 -9.63 -7.45 -5.98
CA LYS A 183 -9.62 -8.82 -5.44
C LYS A 183 -8.26 -9.32 -4.91
N TYR A 184 -7.18 -8.60 -5.20
CA TYR A 184 -5.80 -8.90 -4.77
C TYR A 184 -5.31 -8.01 -3.62
N THR A 185 -6.22 -7.21 -3.04
CA THR A 185 -5.90 -6.24 -1.99
C THR A 185 -6.37 -6.78 -0.63
N THR A 186 -5.44 -6.87 0.31
CA THR A 186 -5.74 -7.21 1.72
C THR A 186 -5.90 -5.94 2.53
N LEU A 187 -6.95 -5.87 3.35
CA LEU A 187 -7.23 -4.72 4.21
C LEU A 187 -6.78 -4.97 5.64
N TYR A 188 -6.36 -3.90 6.32
CA TYR A 188 -5.93 -3.93 7.70
C TYR A 188 -6.53 -2.74 8.48
N ILE A 189 -6.85 -2.98 9.75
CA ILE A 189 -7.18 -1.94 10.74
C ILE A 189 -6.28 -2.12 11.95
N ASN A 190 -5.44 -1.13 12.26
CA ASN A 190 -4.39 -1.20 13.29
C ASN A 190 -3.56 -2.50 13.17
N ASP A 191 -3.05 -2.77 11.96
CA ASP A 191 -2.25 -3.95 11.59
C ASP A 191 -2.95 -5.32 11.74
N LYS A 192 -4.25 -5.34 12.06
CA LYS A 192 -5.06 -6.56 12.06
C LYS A 192 -5.74 -6.70 10.70
N GLU A 193 -5.46 -7.80 10.01
CA GLU A 193 -6.12 -8.15 8.75
C GLU A 193 -7.64 -8.25 8.95
N VAL A 194 -8.39 -7.65 8.02
CA VAL A 194 -9.85 -7.69 8.01
C VAL A 194 -10.36 -8.21 6.66
N GLU A 195 -11.35 -9.10 6.71
CA GLU A 195 -11.95 -9.67 5.50
C GLU A 195 -13.20 -8.88 5.12
N ALA A 196 -13.21 -8.29 3.93
CA ALA A 196 -14.40 -7.65 3.36
C ALA A 196 -15.20 -8.70 2.58
N THR A 197 -16.44 -8.96 3.01
CA THR A 197 -17.32 -9.97 2.38
C THR A 197 -18.28 -9.37 1.35
N GLU A 198 -18.46 -8.06 1.39
CA GLU A 198 -19.32 -7.27 0.52
C GLU A 198 -18.61 -5.95 0.16
N GLU A 199 -19.07 -5.26 -0.88
CA GLU A 199 -18.54 -3.94 -1.32
C GLU A 199 -18.39 -2.95 -0.15
N ASN A 200 -19.28 -3.05 0.85
CA ASN A 200 -19.44 -2.09 1.94
C ASN A 200 -19.39 -2.78 3.32
N THR A 201 -18.29 -3.44 3.67
CA THR A 201 -18.17 -4.17 4.95
C THR A 201 -17.87 -3.21 6.11
N SER A 202 -18.64 -3.32 7.21
CA SER A 202 -18.47 -2.49 8.42
C SER A 202 -17.72 -3.27 9.50
N PHE A 203 -16.71 -2.64 10.10
CA PHE A 203 -15.82 -3.18 11.11
C PHE A 203 -15.99 -2.42 12.43
N GLY A 204 -15.97 -3.16 13.53
CA GLY A 204 -16.17 -2.64 14.87
C GLY A 204 -17.07 -3.55 15.71
N PRO A 205 -17.63 -3.05 16.82
CA PRO A 205 -17.51 -1.68 17.33
C PRO A 205 -16.09 -1.33 17.80
N TYR A 206 -15.72 -0.06 17.67
CA TYR A 206 -14.43 0.48 18.11
C TYR A 206 -14.59 1.54 19.21
N MET A 207 -13.64 1.57 20.13
CA MET A 207 -13.50 2.66 21.10
C MET A 207 -13.25 3.98 20.35
N PRO A 208 -13.75 5.14 20.81
CA PRO A 208 -13.43 6.41 20.15
C PRO A 208 -11.92 6.67 20.15
N GLY A 209 -11.37 7.09 19.02
CA GLY A 209 -9.96 7.42 18.87
C GLY A 209 -9.47 7.38 17.41
N ALA A 210 -8.14 7.30 17.23
CA ALA A 210 -7.52 7.19 15.91
C ALA A 210 -7.30 5.72 15.52
N TYR A 211 -7.57 5.41 14.25
CA TYR A 211 -7.40 4.07 13.69
C TYR A 211 -6.67 4.17 12.35
N THR A 212 -5.57 3.44 12.22
CA THR A 212 -4.85 3.30 10.95
C THR A 212 -5.53 2.23 10.12
N VAL A 213 -5.96 2.60 8.91
CA VAL A 213 -6.46 1.69 7.89
C VAL A 213 -5.42 1.55 6.79
N LYS A 214 -5.22 0.34 6.30
CA LYS A 214 -4.22 0.06 5.26
C LYS A 214 -4.75 -0.92 4.23
N ALA A 215 -4.47 -0.67 2.96
CA ALA A 215 -4.69 -1.57 1.84
C ALA A 215 -3.33 -2.04 1.31
N VAL A 216 -3.17 -3.35 1.15
CA VAL A 216 -1.96 -3.98 0.65
C VAL A 216 -2.28 -4.79 -0.58
N PHE A 217 -1.86 -4.33 -1.75
CA PHE A 217 -1.82 -5.14 -2.96
C PHE A 217 -0.52 -5.95 -2.98
N ASN A 218 -0.61 -7.24 -3.20
CA ASN A 218 0.56 -8.11 -3.28
C ASN A 218 0.42 -9.12 -4.41
N ASN A 219 1.44 -9.19 -5.27
CA ASN A 219 1.58 -10.26 -6.26
C ASN A 219 2.94 -10.96 -6.09
N THR A 220 3.32 -11.84 -7.02
CA THR A 220 4.60 -12.58 -6.94
C THR A 220 5.83 -11.67 -6.98
N TYR A 221 5.70 -10.45 -7.50
CA TYR A 221 6.80 -9.57 -7.91
C TYR A 221 6.90 -8.27 -7.11
N VAL A 222 5.77 -7.73 -6.70
CA VAL A 222 5.68 -6.38 -6.10
C VAL A 222 4.62 -6.34 -5.01
N THR A 223 4.86 -5.45 -4.05
CA THR A 223 3.91 -5.10 -2.99
C THR A 223 3.68 -3.59 -3.05
N LEU A 224 2.42 -3.17 -3.04
CA LEU A 224 1.98 -1.79 -2.98
C LEU A 224 1.12 -1.60 -1.75
N GLU A 225 1.39 -0.56 -0.96
CA GLU A 225 0.70 -0.28 0.30
C GLU A 225 0.18 1.16 0.29
N GLU A 226 -1.09 1.32 0.63
CA GLU A 226 -1.74 2.61 0.90
C GLU A 226 -2.23 2.63 2.35
N GLU A 227 -1.95 3.71 3.08
CA GLU A 227 -2.26 3.82 4.52
C GLU A 227 -2.86 5.19 4.84
N GLU A 228 -3.97 5.20 5.58
CA GLU A 228 -4.61 6.42 6.09
C GLU A 228 -4.97 6.27 7.57
N THR A 229 -4.96 7.38 8.32
CA THR A 229 -5.45 7.41 9.71
C THR A 229 -6.84 8.03 9.76
N LEU A 230 -7.83 7.24 10.19
CA LEU A 230 -9.22 7.67 10.39
C LEU A 230 -9.44 8.12 11.84
N SER A 231 -10.21 9.19 12.01
CA SER A 231 -10.62 9.71 13.31
C SER A 231 -12.02 9.26 13.65
N LEU A 232 -12.15 8.31 14.58
CA LEU A 232 -13.43 7.87 15.16
C LEU A 232 -13.71 8.67 16.42
N PHE A 233 -14.17 9.91 16.28
CA PHE A 233 -14.52 10.73 17.45
C PHE A 233 -15.59 11.77 17.12
N ALA A 234 -16.60 11.88 17.97
CA ALA A 234 -17.69 12.85 17.88
C ALA A 234 -18.33 12.91 16.48
N MET A 235 -18.67 11.74 15.92
CA MET A 235 -19.12 11.57 14.55
C MET A 235 -20.62 11.80 14.42
N GLY A 236 -21.06 12.36 13.28
CA GLY A 236 -22.48 12.53 12.97
C GLY A 236 -23.15 11.28 12.34
N GLN A 237 -22.39 10.22 12.11
CA GLN A 237 -22.85 8.92 11.61
C GLN A 237 -22.17 7.81 12.43
N GLU A 238 -22.78 6.63 12.46
CA GLU A 238 -22.27 5.48 13.22
C GLU A 238 -20.94 4.96 12.67
N ALA A 239 -20.73 5.06 11.35
CA ALA A 239 -19.53 4.60 10.67
C ALA A 239 -18.83 5.73 9.89
N VAL A 240 -17.50 5.68 9.85
CA VAL A 240 -16.68 6.47 8.91
C VAL A 240 -16.36 5.57 7.72
N GLY A 241 -16.76 6.01 6.53
CA GLY A 241 -16.45 5.35 5.28
C GLY A 241 -15.09 5.78 4.74
N HIS A 242 -14.28 4.84 4.28
CA HIS A 242 -13.01 5.11 3.58
C HIS A 242 -12.82 4.14 2.42
N SER A 243 -12.37 4.66 1.27
CA SER A 243 -12.12 3.90 0.05
C SER A 243 -10.66 4.11 -0.34
N PHE A 244 -9.97 3.02 -0.65
CA PHE A 244 -8.61 3.08 -1.18
C PHE A 244 -8.66 3.20 -2.70
N GLU A 245 -7.93 4.18 -3.25
CA GLU A 245 -7.70 4.31 -4.69
C GLU A 245 -6.35 3.66 -5.01
N MET A 246 -6.35 2.36 -5.27
CA MET A 246 -5.13 1.61 -5.59
C MET A 246 -4.77 1.82 -7.08
N PRO A 247 -3.60 2.39 -7.42
CA PRO A 247 -3.15 2.57 -8.81
C PRO A 247 -2.64 1.25 -9.38
N ILE A 248 -3.52 0.25 -9.54
CA ILE A 248 -3.20 -1.08 -10.06
C ILE A 248 -4.05 -1.39 -11.28
N ALA A 249 -3.46 -2.05 -12.28
CA ALA A 249 -4.18 -2.47 -13.48
C ALA A 249 -3.52 -3.68 -14.15
N GLU A 250 -4.30 -4.39 -14.96
CA GLU A 250 -3.79 -5.47 -15.81
C GLU A 250 -2.83 -4.90 -16.86
N THR A 251 -1.57 -5.36 -16.84
CA THR A 251 -0.51 -4.90 -17.73
C THR A 251 -0.37 -5.82 -18.93
N THR A 252 -0.34 -5.22 -20.12
CA THR A 252 -0.11 -5.90 -21.39
C THR A 252 1.25 -5.50 -21.96
N VAL A 253 2.03 -6.50 -22.36
CA VAL A 253 3.32 -6.31 -23.01
C VAL A 253 3.24 -6.79 -24.46
N TYR A 254 3.81 -6.03 -25.39
CA TYR A 254 4.09 -6.48 -26.75
C TYR A 254 5.60 -6.72 -26.91
N SER A 255 5.98 -7.85 -27.50
CA SER A 255 7.36 -8.16 -27.86
C SER A 255 7.47 -8.47 -29.35
N VAL A 256 8.54 -7.97 -29.98
CA VAL A 256 8.93 -8.35 -31.37
C VAL A 256 9.80 -9.59 -31.44
N VAL A 257 10.16 -10.16 -30.29
CA VAL A 257 10.96 -11.39 -30.21
C VAL A 257 10.25 -12.47 -29.41
N SER A 258 10.40 -13.72 -29.86
CA SER A 258 10.00 -14.90 -29.11
C SER A 258 11.00 -15.25 -28.01
N ASP A 259 10.60 -16.11 -27.07
CA ASP A 259 11.49 -16.72 -26.06
C ASP A 259 12.32 -15.70 -25.26
N ALA A 260 11.74 -14.52 -24.97
CA ALA A 260 12.41 -13.48 -24.22
C ALA A 260 12.04 -13.55 -22.74
N GLN A 261 13.04 -13.64 -21.87
CA GLN A 261 12.86 -13.68 -20.43
C GLN A 261 12.51 -12.27 -19.91
N LEU A 262 11.39 -12.14 -19.20
CA LEU A 262 10.99 -10.87 -18.59
C LEU A 262 11.71 -10.68 -17.25
N TYR A 263 12.21 -9.48 -17.03
CA TYR A 263 12.75 -9.00 -15.77
C TYR A 263 11.82 -7.90 -15.23
N ILE A 264 11.56 -7.94 -13.93
CA ILE A 264 10.69 -6.99 -13.23
C ILE A 264 11.53 -6.38 -12.11
N ASN A 265 11.69 -5.05 -12.10
CA ASN A 265 12.55 -4.34 -11.14
C ASN A 265 14.00 -4.87 -11.09
N GLY A 266 14.52 -5.28 -12.25
CA GLY A 266 15.87 -5.83 -12.40
C GLY A 266 16.03 -7.29 -11.96
N GLU A 267 14.98 -7.93 -11.44
CA GLU A 267 14.98 -9.34 -11.06
C GLU A 267 14.33 -10.21 -12.15
N GLU A 268 14.92 -11.40 -12.39
CA GLU A 268 14.39 -12.36 -13.37
C GLU A 268 13.04 -12.91 -12.89
N SER A 269 12.01 -12.81 -13.75
CA SER A 269 10.66 -13.32 -13.44
C SER A 269 10.45 -14.77 -13.89
N ASP A 270 9.29 -15.37 -13.62
CA ASP A 270 8.92 -16.67 -14.20
C ASP A 270 8.23 -16.56 -15.57
N ILE A 271 8.16 -15.34 -16.12
CA ILE A 271 7.43 -15.01 -17.34
C ILE A 271 8.40 -15.00 -18.54
N THR A 272 8.11 -15.84 -19.51
CA THR A 272 8.73 -15.79 -20.85
C THR A 272 7.74 -15.21 -21.85
N LEU A 273 8.20 -14.24 -22.63
CA LEU A 273 7.43 -13.58 -23.67
C LEU A 273 7.69 -14.21 -25.03
N ASP A 274 6.59 -14.40 -25.77
CA ASP A 274 6.55 -14.77 -27.17
C ASP A 274 6.40 -13.50 -28.04
N GLU A 275 6.57 -13.66 -29.35
CA GLU A 275 6.27 -12.58 -30.29
C GLU A 275 4.76 -12.24 -30.26
N GLY A 276 4.42 -10.96 -30.09
CA GLY A 276 3.05 -10.48 -30.03
C GLY A 276 2.67 -9.87 -28.68
N LYS A 277 1.36 -9.74 -28.45
CA LYS A 277 0.79 -9.14 -27.22
C LYS A 277 0.47 -10.23 -26.19
N GLN A 278 0.89 -10.02 -24.95
CA GLN A 278 0.62 -10.90 -23.81
C GLN A 278 0.25 -10.09 -22.57
N VAL A 279 -0.73 -10.57 -21.82
CA VAL A 279 -1.03 -10.06 -20.47
C VAL A 279 -0.07 -10.71 -19.48
N ILE A 280 0.61 -9.90 -18.68
CA ILE A 280 1.62 -10.38 -17.72
C ILE A 280 1.13 -10.40 -16.27
N GLY A 281 -0.05 -9.84 -16.00
CA GLY A 281 -0.68 -9.79 -14.67
C GLY A 281 -1.05 -8.36 -14.26
N THR A 282 -1.54 -8.21 -13.02
CA THR A 282 -1.87 -6.92 -12.43
C THR A 282 -0.64 -6.32 -11.75
N PHE A 283 -0.33 -5.07 -12.04
CA PHE A 283 0.80 -4.34 -11.47
C PHE A 283 0.40 -2.91 -11.08
N PRO A 284 1.14 -2.27 -10.16
CA PRO A 284 1.10 -0.83 -9.97
C PRO A 284 1.41 -0.09 -11.27
N ASN A 285 0.68 0.98 -11.53
CA ASN A 285 0.82 1.84 -12.70
C ASN A 285 1.19 3.30 -12.34
N ASP A 286 1.78 3.45 -11.16
CA ASP A 286 2.26 4.69 -10.53
C ASP A 286 3.76 4.95 -10.80
N GLU A 287 4.31 4.37 -11.86
CA GLU A 287 5.72 4.43 -12.23
C GLU A 287 6.69 3.71 -11.26
N SER A 288 6.19 2.93 -10.30
CA SER A 288 7.03 2.19 -9.35
C SER A 288 7.62 0.88 -9.89
N VAL A 289 7.13 0.39 -11.04
CA VAL A 289 7.53 -0.89 -11.62
C VAL A 289 8.22 -0.70 -12.97
N THR A 290 9.38 -1.34 -13.12
CA THR A 290 10.16 -1.38 -14.36
C THR A 290 10.17 -2.79 -14.95
N LEU A 291 10.12 -2.87 -16.27
CA LEU A 291 10.18 -4.08 -17.07
C LEU A 291 11.37 -4.03 -18.03
N GLN A 292 12.06 -5.14 -18.19
CA GLN A 292 13.12 -5.32 -19.17
C GLN A 292 13.00 -6.73 -19.77
N ILE A 293 13.29 -6.88 -21.05
CA ILE A 293 13.38 -8.22 -21.68
C ILE A 293 14.84 -8.58 -21.92
N ASP A 294 15.15 -9.86 -21.79
CA ASP A 294 16.47 -10.44 -22.04
C ASP A 294 16.31 -11.68 -22.93
N LYS A 295 17.09 -11.75 -24.01
CA LYS A 295 17.11 -12.89 -24.90
C LYS A 295 18.53 -13.36 -25.13
N GLU A 296 18.73 -14.67 -24.97
CA GLU A 296 20.00 -15.32 -25.32
C GLU A 296 20.08 -15.54 -26.83
N TYR A 297 21.17 -15.08 -27.43
CA TYR A 297 21.55 -15.31 -28.82
C TYR A 297 22.87 -16.07 -28.90
N PRO A 298 23.27 -16.61 -30.08
CA PRO A 298 24.56 -17.27 -30.25
C PRO A 298 25.79 -16.39 -29.90
N TRP A 299 25.64 -15.07 -29.95
CA TRP A 299 26.67 -14.11 -29.53
C TRP A 299 26.54 -13.63 -28.07
N GLY A 300 25.53 -14.10 -27.34
CA GLY A 300 25.27 -13.80 -25.92
C GLY A 300 23.91 -13.13 -25.67
N HIS A 301 23.74 -12.70 -24.42
CA HIS A 301 22.52 -12.06 -23.94
C HIS A 301 22.34 -10.65 -24.50
N VAL A 302 21.16 -10.39 -25.05
CA VAL A 302 20.75 -9.07 -25.53
C VAL A 302 19.56 -8.61 -24.71
N LYS A 303 19.75 -7.50 -23.98
CA LYS A 303 18.72 -6.88 -23.14
C LYS A 303 18.10 -5.67 -23.82
N SER A 304 16.82 -5.42 -23.53
CA SER A 304 16.20 -4.14 -23.87
C SER A 304 16.61 -3.04 -22.91
N GLU A 305 16.30 -1.80 -23.26
CA GLU A 305 16.15 -0.74 -22.26
C GLU A 305 15.05 -1.10 -21.25
N GLU A 306 15.17 -0.56 -20.04
CA GLU A 306 14.11 -0.63 -19.04
C GLU A 306 12.93 0.25 -19.47
N LYS A 307 11.71 -0.27 -19.29
CA LYS A 307 10.47 0.46 -19.53
C LYS A 307 9.63 0.47 -18.27
N VAL A 308 9.11 1.64 -17.91
CA VAL A 308 8.30 1.83 -16.70
C VAL A 308 6.83 1.52 -17.01
N ILE A 309 6.12 0.88 -16.08
CA ILE A 309 4.66 0.74 -16.16
C ILE A 309 4.02 2.08 -15.79
N THR A 310 3.25 2.64 -16.71
CA THR A 310 2.46 3.87 -16.50
C THR A 310 0.97 3.58 -16.60
N ASP A 311 0.14 4.61 -16.41
CA ASP A 311 -1.33 4.58 -16.52
C ASP A 311 -1.89 3.95 -17.82
N ASP A 312 -1.14 3.93 -18.93
CA ASP A 312 -1.53 3.24 -20.17
C ASP A 312 -1.54 1.71 -20.01
N ASN A 313 -0.76 1.16 -19.07
CA ASN A 313 -0.61 -0.29 -18.81
C ASN A 313 -0.22 -1.13 -20.04
N HIS A 314 0.25 -0.48 -21.11
CA HIS A 314 0.68 -1.10 -22.35
C HIS A 314 2.15 -0.77 -22.60
N LEU A 315 3.01 -1.79 -22.60
CA LEU A 315 4.43 -1.63 -22.87
C LEU A 315 4.77 -2.34 -24.19
N ASN A 316 5.60 -1.69 -25.00
CA ASN A 316 5.98 -2.20 -26.32
C ASN A 316 7.50 -2.36 -26.38
N PHE A 317 8.00 -3.59 -26.43
CA PHE A 317 9.38 -3.92 -26.76
C PHE A 317 9.50 -4.16 -28.27
N ASP A 318 9.61 -3.07 -29.02
CA ASP A 318 9.72 -3.04 -30.48
C ASP A 318 11.16 -3.09 -31.00
N LYS A 319 12.13 -2.88 -30.11
CA LYS A 319 13.55 -2.87 -30.46
C LYS A 319 14.43 -3.49 -29.39
N LEU A 320 15.40 -4.28 -29.85
CA LEU A 320 16.53 -4.78 -29.06
C LEU A 320 17.83 -4.23 -29.62
N ILE A 321 18.65 -3.65 -28.74
CA ILE A 321 19.96 -3.13 -29.11
C ILE A 321 20.94 -4.30 -29.12
N VAL A 322 21.19 -4.83 -30.32
CA VAL A 322 21.95 -6.08 -30.53
C VAL A 322 23.39 -6.02 -30.02
N PHE A 323 23.99 -4.84 -30.09
CA PHE A 323 25.38 -4.59 -29.72
C PHE A 323 25.41 -3.57 -28.59
N ASN A 324 26.07 -3.90 -27.48
CA ASN A 324 26.35 -2.89 -26.46
C ASN A 324 27.36 -1.85 -26.97
N ASP A 325 27.53 -0.74 -26.26
CA ASP A 325 28.39 0.38 -26.68
C ASP A 325 29.83 -0.04 -27.04
N GLU A 326 30.42 -1.01 -26.32
CA GLU A 326 31.78 -1.50 -26.59
C GLU A 326 31.82 -2.36 -27.86
N GLU A 327 30.78 -3.16 -28.09
CA GLU A 327 30.65 -4.01 -29.28
C GLU A 327 30.36 -3.22 -30.53
N GLN A 328 29.56 -2.14 -30.42
CA GLN A 328 29.26 -1.24 -31.52
C GLN A 328 30.53 -0.68 -32.14
N ASP A 329 31.48 -0.20 -31.33
CA ASP A 329 32.73 0.35 -31.85
C ASP A 329 33.56 -0.70 -32.59
N LYS A 330 33.69 -1.89 -32.00
CA LYS A 330 34.45 -2.99 -32.60
C LYS A 330 33.84 -3.45 -33.92
N ILE A 331 32.52 -3.57 -34.00
CA ILE A 331 31.87 -4.00 -35.24
C ILE A 331 31.98 -2.92 -36.32
N MET A 332 31.86 -1.64 -35.98
CA MET A 332 32.00 -0.55 -36.95
C MET A 332 33.43 -0.39 -37.46
N GLU A 333 34.44 -0.49 -36.59
CA GLU A 333 35.84 -0.52 -37.03
C GLU A 333 36.10 -1.66 -38.01
N ARG A 334 35.60 -2.86 -37.70
CA ARG A 334 35.72 -4.02 -38.60
C ARG A 334 35.00 -3.82 -39.92
N LEU A 335 33.81 -3.23 -39.90
CA LEU A 335 33.08 -2.90 -41.12
C LEU A 335 33.82 -1.88 -41.97
N ASN A 336 34.40 -0.85 -41.36
CA ASN A 336 35.26 0.11 -42.06
C ASN A 336 36.43 -0.59 -42.76
N GLU A 337 37.08 -1.56 -42.11
CA GLU A 337 38.14 -2.37 -42.73
C GLU A 337 37.61 -3.20 -43.93
N MET A 338 36.46 -3.86 -43.76
CA MET A 338 35.84 -4.65 -44.84
C MET A 338 35.45 -3.76 -46.03
N ILE A 339 34.83 -2.60 -45.80
CA ILE A 339 34.45 -1.65 -46.84
C ILE A 339 35.68 -1.00 -47.50
N ALA A 340 36.73 -0.68 -46.73
CA ALA A 340 37.99 -0.22 -47.30
C ALA A 340 38.60 -1.29 -48.23
N SER A 341 38.62 -2.56 -47.79
CA SER A 341 39.11 -3.68 -48.61
C SER A 341 38.29 -3.85 -49.91
N TYR A 342 36.97 -3.66 -49.85
CA TYR A 342 36.08 -3.71 -51.01
C TYR A 342 36.49 -2.68 -52.07
N HIS A 343 36.77 -1.44 -51.67
CA HIS A 343 37.17 -0.38 -52.59
C HIS A 343 38.63 -0.50 -53.07
N VAL A 344 39.52 -1.08 -52.27
CA VAL A 344 40.86 -1.50 -52.73
C VAL A 344 40.75 -2.57 -53.81
N ALA A 345 39.91 -3.58 -53.60
CA ALA A 345 39.65 -4.64 -54.57
C ALA A 345 39.07 -4.10 -55.88
N LEU A 346 38.18 -3.10 -55.83
CA LEU A 346 37.69 -2.39 -57.02
C LEU A 346 38.82 -1.65 -57.76
N THR A 347 39.64 -0.90 -57.02
CA THR A 347 40.73 -0.09 -57.58
C THR A 347 41.80 -0.97 -58.23
N GLU A 348 42.18 -2.07 -57.58
CA GLU A 348 43.18 -3.02 -58.07
C GLU A 348 42.61 -4.06 -59.05
N LYS A 349 41.29 -4.13 -59.19
CA LYS A 349 40.57 -5.11 -60.01
C LYS A 349 40.89 -6.55 -59.61
N ASP A 350 40.99 -6.78 -58.30
CA ASP A 350 41.41 -8.05 -57.72
C ASP A 350 40.49 -8.44 -56.57
N ALA A 351 39.56 -9.36 -56.86
CA ALA A 351 38.62 -9.89 -55.87
C ALA A 351 39.30 -10.61 -54.69
N SER A 352 40.56 -11.05 -54.84
CA SER A 352 41.30 -11.68 -53.73
C SER A 352 41.70 -10.70 -52.63
N LYS A 353 41.53 -9.39 -52.86
CA LYS A 353 41.77 -8.32 -51.88
C LYS A 353 40.58 -8.03 -50.97
N LEU A 354 39.43 -8.68 -51.20
CA LEU A 354 38.31 -8.63 -50.26
C LEU A 354 38.73 -9.21 -48.91
N ASP A 355 38.21 -8.60 -47.84
CA ASP A 355 38.41 -9.09 -46.48
C ASP A 355 37.94 -10.55 -46.34
N LYS A 356 38.61 -11.33 -45.48
CA LYS A 356 38.26 -12.74 -45.26
C LYS A 356 36.88 -12.93 -44.62
N ASN A 357 36.34 -11.91 -43.98
CA ASN A 357 35.07 -11.91 -43.25
C ASN A 357 33.88 -11.44 -44.08
N VAL A 358 33.99 -11.52 -45.41
CA VAL A 358 32.86 -11.36 -46.31
C VAL A 358 32.32 -12.72 -46.74
N THR A 359 31.00 -12.83 -46.88
CA THR A 359 30.36 -14.08 -47.31
C THR A 359 30.55 -14.34 -48.81
N ASP A 360 30.23 -15.55 -49.26
CA ASP A 360 30.23 -15.87 -50.68
C ASP A 360 29.13 -15.13 -51.46
N ASN A 361 28.06 -14.71 -50.79
CA ASN A 361 27.04 -13.84 -51.35
C ASN A 361 27.65 -12.48 -51.73
N LEU A 362 28.36 -11.83 -50.80
CA LEU A 362 29.01 -10.56 -51.06
C LEU A 362 30.08 -10.68 -52.15
N LYS A 363 30.87 -11.76 -52.18
CA LYS A 363 31.88 -11.99 -53.24
C LYS A 363 31.25 -12.09 -54.62
N THR A 364 30.08 -12.73 -54.71
CA THR A 364 29.32 -12.85 -55.95
C THR A 364 28.83 -11.48 -56.41
N ALA A 365 28.19 -10.72 -55.52
CA ALA A 365 27.73 -9.36 -55.80
C ALA A 365 28.88 -8.40 -56.17
N PHE A 366 30.01 -8.53 -55.48
CA PHE A 366 31.24 -7.78 -55.81
C PHE A 366 31.72 -8.08 -57.22
N THR A 367 31.76 -9.35 -57.64
CA THR A 367 32.27 -9.73 -58.96
C THR A 367 31.42 -9.14 -60.09
N GLU A 368 30.09 -9.12 -59.91
CA GLU A 368 29.17 -8.46 -60.84
C GLU A 368 29.39 -6.95 -60.90
N ASN A 369 29.57 -6.32 -59.74
CA ASN A 369 29.85 -4.88 -59.65
C ASN A 369 31.21 -4.53 -60.26
N LEU A 370 32.26 -5.33 -60.00
CA LEU A 370 33.58 -5.14 -60.57
C LEU A 370 33.53 -5.14 -62.10
N ALA A 371 32.85 -6.12 -62.71
CA ALA A 371 32.69 -6.18 -64.18
C ALA A 371 31.95 -4.96 -64.74
N LYS A 372 31.03 -4.37 -63.97
CA LYS A 372 30.35 -3.11 -64.34
C LYS A 372 31.31 -1.92 -64.25
N VAL A 373 32.04 -1.78 -63.14
CA VAL A 373 33.01 -0.70 -62.91
C VAL A 373 34.12 -0.74 -63.97
N GLU A 374 34.66 -1.91 -64.29
CA GLU A 374 35.68 -2.05 -65.34
C GLU A 374 35.20 -1.59 -66.73
N ARG A 375 33.91 -1.75 -67.01
CA ARG A 375 33.31 -1.35 -68.29
C ARG A 375 32.98 0.14 -68.33
N GLU A 376 32.47 0.69 -67.24
CA GLU A 376 31.90 2.05 -67.18
C GLU A 376 32.93 3.09 -66.68
N GLU A 377 33.78 2.71 -65.73
CA GLU A 377 34.77 3.55 -65.06
C GLU A 377 36.13 2.81 -64.98
N PRO A 378 36.79 2.54 -66.13
CA PRO A 378 37.97 1.66 -66.20
C PRO A 378 39.20 2.17 -65.44
N GLU A 379 39.26 3.46 -65.13
CA GLU A 379 40.35 4.09 -64.37
C GLU A 379 39.95 4.34 -62.91
N TYR A 380 38.86 3.73 -62.43
CA TYR A 380 38.35 3.92 -61.08
C TYR A 380 39.42 3.73 -60.00
N SER A 381 39.55 4.70 -59.11
CA SER A 381 40.30 4.57 -57.86
C SER A 381 39.53 5.23 -56.73
N GLY A 382 39.31 4.51 -55.63
CA GLY A 382 38.59 5.03 -54.47
C GLY A 382 39.18 4.58 -53.15
N LYS A 383 39.25 5.49 -52.17
CA LYS A 383 39.63 5.21 -50.78
C LYS A 383 38.52 5.65 -49.83
N LEU A 384 38.12 4.79 -48.90
CA LEU A 384 37.25 5.17 -47.79
C LEU A 384 38.01 6.14 -46.87
N ILE A 385 37.42 7.31 -46.59
CA ILE A 385 38.03 8.32 -45.71
C ILE A 385 37.17 8.65 -44.49
N LYS A 386 35.86 8.42 -44.55
CA LYS A 386 34.96 8.66 -43.43
C LYS A 386 33.77 7.70 -43.45
N ALA A 387 33.34 7.26 -42.29
CA ALA A 387 32.09 6.54 -42.10
C ALA A 387 31.25 7.17 -40.99
N THR A 388 29.93 7.20 -41.18
CA THR A 388 28.97 7.67 -40.19
C THR A 388 27.87 6.62 -40.05
N TYR A 389 27.71 6.06 -38.85
CA TYR A 389 26.74 5.00 -38.55
C TYR A 389 25.59 5.53 -37.70
N ASP A 390 24.37 5.06 -37.98
CA ASP A 390 23.17 5.36 -37.18
C ASP A 390 22.77 4.13 -36.35
N PHE A 391 23.11 4.15 -35.06
CA PHE A 391 22.83 3.03 -34.14
C PHE A 391 21.34 2.89 -33.82
N ALA A 392 20.57 3.98 -33.95
CA ALA A 392 19.12 3.93 -33.81
C ALA A 392 18.47 3.13 -34.96
N ARG A 393 19.20 2.84 -36.05
CA ARG A 393 18.72 2.06 -37.20
C ARG A 393 19.29 0.66 -37.36
N ILE A 394 20.02 0.16 -36.36
CA ILE A 394 20.34 -1.27 -36.33
C ILE A 394 19.03 -2.04 -36.16
N SER A 395 18.74 -2.97 -37.07
CA SER A 395 17.54 -3.80 -37.01
C SER A 395 17.57 -4.76 -35.83
N ASN A 396 16.40 -5.26 -35.44
CA ASN A 396 16.34 -6.43 -34.57
C ASN A 396 17.01 -7.64 -35.28
N PRO A 397 17.56 -8.60 -34.52
CA PRO A 397 18.10 -9.83 -35.10
C PRO A 397 16.98 -10.68 -35.70
N ILE A 398 17.15 -11.09 -36.94
CA ILE A 398 16.21 -11.95 -37.66
C ILE A 398 16.90 -13.28 -37.94
N TYR A 399 16.27 -14.38 -37.52
CA TYR A 399 16.72 -15.72 -37.85
C TYR A 399 16.14 -16.15 -39.22
N ASP A 400 16.99 -16.52 -40.16
CA ASP A 400 16.60 -17.09 -41.44
C ASP A 400 16.74 -18.62 -41.42
N GLU A 401 15.60 -19.30 -41.39
CA GLU A 401 15.52 -20.77 -41.40
C GLU A 401 16.21 -21.42 -42.61
N LYS A 402 16.35 -20.71 -43.75
CA LYS A 402 16.97 -21.28 -44.96
C LYS A 402 18.48 -21.32 -44.87
N SER A 403 19.07 -20.27 -44.32
CA SER A 403 20.51 -20.14 -44.15
C SER A 403 20.99 -20.64 -42.78
N ASP A 404 20.06 -20.91 -41.85
CA ASP A 404 20.34 -21.32 -40.47
C ASP A 404 21.23 -20.31 -39.75
N GLN A 405 20.91 -19.02 -39.94
CA GLN A 405 21.74 -17.91 -39.46
C GLN A 405 20.87 -16.75 -38.99
N TYR A 406 21.40 -16.03 -38.01
CA TYR A 406 20.89 -14.72 -37.64
C TYR A 406 21.48 -13.65 -38.54
N SER A 407 20.67 -12.65 -38.86
CA SER A 407 21.07 -11.46 -39.59
C SER A 407 20.62 -10.20 -38.89
N VAL A 408 21.39 -9.13 -39.08
CA VAL A 408 21.04 -7.75 -38.73
C VAL A 408 21.36 -6.84 -39.89
N THR A 409 20.56 -5.79 -40.07
CA THR A 409 20.87 -4.73 -41.02
C THR A 409 21.26 -3.46 -40.29
N LEU A 410 22.19 -2.72 -40.89
CA LEU A 410 22.61 -1.41 -40.39
C LEU A 410 22.90 -0.47 -41.56
N GLU A 411 22.71 0.81 -41.29
CA GLU A 411 22.83 1.89 -42.26
C GLU A 411 24.09 2.73 -41.99
N ALA A 412 24.79 3.11 -43.05
CA ALA A 412 25.93 4.03 -42.94
C ALA A 412 26.05 4.99 -44.12
N HIS A 413 26.60 6.18 -43.80
CA HIS A 413 27.12 7.11 -44.79
C HIS A 413 28.63 6.97 -44.88
N TYR A 414 29.09 6.63 -46.07
CA TYR A 414 30.51 6.54 -46.37
C TYR A 414 30.93 7.70 -47.27
N VAL A 415 32.05 8.34 -46.93
CA VAL A 415 32.71 9.32 -47.80
C VAL A 415 33.94 8.65 -48.38
N PHE A 416 34.01 8.65 -49.71
CA PHE A 416 35.13 8.12 -50.48
C PHE A 416 35.86 9.26 -51.17
N HIS A 417 37.20 9.21 -51.14
CA HIS A 417 38.04 10.02 -52.02
C HIS A 417 38.27 9.26 -53.33
N GLU A 418 37.80 9.79 -54.46
CA GLU A 418 37.80 9.13 -55.76
C GLU A 418 38.33 10.06 -56.87
N PRO A 419 39.67 10.19 -56.98
CA PRO A 419 40.29 11.13 -57.92
C PRO A 419 40.20 10.69 -59.39
N ASN A 420 39.93 9.41 -59.64
CA ASN A 420 39.80 8.86 -60.99
C ASN A 420 38.50 8.06 -61.04
N GLY A 421 37.51 8.53 -61.80
CA GLY A 421 36.20 7.90 -61.93
C GLY A 421 35.26 8.06 -60.72
N ASN A 422 33.99 7.73 -60.92
CA ASN A 422 32.98 7.77 -59.85
C ASN A 422 31.88 6.72 -60.09
N ILE A 423 31.59 5.91 -59.07
CA ILE A 423 30.62 4.80 -59.14
C ILE A 423 29.22 5.15 -58.55
N GLY A 424 28.80 6.41 -58.66
CA GLY A 424 27.54 6.98 -58.17
C GLY A 424 27.71 7.84 -56.91
N TRP A 425 26.78 8.74 -56.58
CA TRP A 425 26.89 9.58 -55.37
C TRP A 425 25.52 10.05 -54.88
N LEU A 426 25.44 10.28 -53.57
CA LEU A 426 24.35 11.03 -52.94
C LEU A 426 24.73 12.51 -52.78
N PHE A 427 25.92 12.76 -52.23
CA PHE A 427 26.52 14.09 -52.14
C PHE A 427 27.92 14.07 -52.77
N ARG A 428 28.35 15.23 -53.30
CA ARG A 428 29.66 15.39 -53.93
C ARG A 428 30.34 16.69 -53.50
N ASP A 429 31.61 16.58 -53.19
CA ASP A 429 32.56 17.68 -53.06
C ASP A 429 33.60 17.52 -54.16
N THR A 430 33.32 18.16 -55.30
CA THR A 430 34.13 18.05 -56.52
C THR A 430 35.47 18.79 -56.42
N GLU A 431 35.67 19.62 -55.40
CA GLU A 431 36.98 20.27 -55.20
C GLU A 431 37.99 19.33 -54.55
N ARG A 432 37.50 18.35 -53.79
CA ARG A 432 38.31 17.37 -53.05
C ARG A 432 38.18 15.96 -53.59
N ASP A 433 37.45 15.77 -54.68
CA ASP A 433 37.08 14.47 -55.24
C ASP A 433 36.45 13.55 -54.19
N ASN A 434 35.64 14.11 -53.28
CA ASN A 434 34.99 13.36 -52.21
C ASN A 434 33.52 13.10 -52.55
N TYR A 435 33.11 11.84 -52.44
CA TYR A 435 31.76 11.40 -52.79
C TYR A 435 31.14 10.63 -51.63
N THR A 436 29.96 11.08 -51.20
CA THR A 436 29.21 10.46 -50.11
C THR A 436 28.21 9.47 -50.69
N ARG A 437 28.13 8.29 -50.08
CA ARG A 437 27.17 7.25 -50.42
C ARG A 437 26.53 6.67 -49.17
N SER A 438 25.24 6.48 -49.25
CA SER A 438 24.43 5.80 -48.26
C SER A 438 24.36 4.31 -48.59
N ARG A 439 24.49 3.47 -47.56
CA ARG A 439 24.59 2.03 -47.69
C ARG A 439 23.79 1.33 -46.61
N MET A 440 22.98 0.37 -47.02
CA MET A 440 22.47 -0.67 -46.14
C MET A 440 23.46 -1.84 -46.18
N MET A 441 23.91 -2.28 -45.01
CA MET A 441 24.70 -3.48 -44.86
C MET A 441 23.90 -4.56 -44.16
N THR A 442 24.02 -5.78 -44.65
CA THR A 442 23.48 -6.97 -43.99
C THR A 442 24.64 -7.72 -43.39
N LEU A 443 24.60 -7.95 -42.07
CA LEU A 443 25.53 -8.82 -41.37
C LEU A 443 24.84 -10.13 -41.06
N VAL A 444 25.59 -11.22 -41.17
CA VAL A 444 25.17 -12.55 -40.70
C VAL A 444 26.14 -13.04 -39.64
N TYR A 445 25.61 -13.74 -38.62
CA TYR A 445 26.45 -14.31 -37.57
C TYR A 445 26.88 -15.73 -37.93
N ASP A 446 28.20 -15.95 -38.02
CA ASP A 446 28.76 -17.30 -38.16
C ASP A 446 29.00 -17.89 -36.76
N GLU A 447 28.17 -18.83 -36.34
CA GLU A 447 28.27 -19.48 -35.02
C GLU A 447 29.53 -20.34 -34.86
N VAL A 448 30.10 -20.85 -35.95
CA VAL A 448 31.30 -21.70 -35.93
C VAL A 448 32.54 -20.83 -35.73
N ALA A 449 32.64 -19.74 -36.49
CA ALA A 449 33.72 -18.77 -36.36
C ALA A 449 33.53 -17.84 -35.14
N LYS A 450 32.29 -17.71 -34.65
CA LYS A 450 31.85 -16.74 -33.63
C LYS A 450 32.11 -15.30 -34.05
N GLU A 451 31.85 -15.01 -35.32
CA GLU A 451 32.16 -13.72 -35.94
C GLU A 451 31.00 -13.24 -36.81
N TRP A 452 30.75 -11.94 -36.79
CA TRP A 452 29.87 -11.29 -37.76
C TRP A 452 30.58 -11.17 -39.11
N LEU A 453 29.89 -11.57 -40.17
CA LEU A 453 30.34 -11.50 -41.54
C LEU A 453 29.51 -10.49 -42.33
N LEU A 454 30.14 -9.76 -43.24
CA LEU A 454 29.44 -8.87 -44.16
C LEU A 454 28.85 -9.68 -45.32
N ASP A 455 27.54 -9.71 -45.41
CA ASP A 455 26.79 -10.45 -46.43
C ASP A 455 26.26 -9.56 -47.55
N GLY A 456 25.72 -8.39 -47.19
CA GLY A 456 25.13 -7.43 -48.12
C GLY A 456 25.80 -6.06 -48.03
N TYR A 457 25.95 -5.38 -49.17
CA TYR A 457 26.46 -4.01 -49.26
C TYR A 457 25.72 -3.27 -50.39
N GLU A 458 24.54 -2.73 -50.07
CA GLU A 458 23.59 -2.25 -51.05
C GLU A 458 23.46 -0.72 -51.06
N ASN A 459 23.19 -0.13 -52.23
CA ASN A 459 22.95 1.30 -52.34
C ASN A 459 21.62 1.67 -51.65
N GLU A 460 21.66 2.69 -50.81
CA GLU A 460 20.46 3.29 -50.25
C GLU A 460 20.35 4.75 -50.66
N TYR A 461 19.22 5.15 -51.22
CA TYR A 461 19.07 6.48 -51.84
C TYR A 461 18.43 7.51 -50.90
N PHE A 462 17.91 7.08 -49.75
CA PHE A 462 17.23 7.92 -48.77
C PHE A 462 17.62 7.50 -47.36
N ILE A 463 18.71 8.08 -46.84
CA ILE A 463 19.05 7.98 -45.42
C ILE A 463 18.98 9.38 -44.82
N VAL A 464 18.24 9.53 -43.72
CA VAL A 464 18.29 10.71 -42.85
C VAL A 464 19.21 10.35 -41.70
N VAL A 465 20.36 10.99 -41.55
CA VAL A 465 21.24 10.74 -40.39
C VAL A 465 20.65 11.47 -39.19
N ASP A 466 20.34 10.74 -38.12
CA ASP A 466 19.88 11.34 -36.87
C ASP A 466 21.02 12.02 -36.09
N SER A 467 20.71 12.84 -35.10
CA SER A 467 21.70 13.60 -34.31
C SER A 467 22.69 12.74 -33.54
N ASP A 468 22.36 11.47 -33.30
CA ASP A 468 23.12 10.55 -32.44
C ASP A 468 24.05 9.63 -33.26
N ALA A 469 24.26 9.93 -34.54
CA ALA A 469 25.16 9.16 -35.39
C ALA A 469 26.63 9.30 -34.98
N LYS A 470 27.37 8.19 -35.03
CA LYS A 470 28.80 8.15 -34.69
C LYS A 470 29.67 8.22 -35.94
N GLU A 471 30.65 9.12 -35.90
CA GLU A 471 31.57 9.37 -37.01
C GLU A 471 32.94 8.74 -36.77
N TYR A 472 33.51 8.19 -37.84
CA TYR A 472 34.83 7.56 -37.88
C TYR A 472 35.65 8.18 -39.01
N ASP A 473 36.76 8.84 -38.66
CA ASP A 473 37.75 9.27 -39.63
C ASP A 473 38.72 8.12 -39.93
N ILE A 474 38.81 7.72 -41.20
CA ILE A 474 39.61 6.56 -41.63
C ILE A 474 40.96 7.03 -42.16
N GLN A 475 42.04 6.59 -41.51
CA GLN A 475 43.42 7.04 -41.81
C GLN A 475 43.99 6.48 -43.11
#